data_AF-A0A4Q4XHJ8-F1
#
_entry.id   AF-A0A4Q4XHJ8-F1
#
_cell.length_a   1.000
_cell.length_b   1.000
_cell.length_c   1.000
_cell.angle_alpha   90.00
_cell.angle_beta   90.00
_cell.angle_gamma   90.00
#
_symmetry.space_group_name_H-M   'P 1'
#
loop_
_entity.id
_entity.type
_entity.pdbx_description
1 polymer ?
#
loop_
_entity_poly.entity_id
_entity_poly.type
_entity_poly.pdbx_seq_one_letter_code
_entity_poly.pdbx_strand_id
1 'polypeptide(L)'
;MQIEELYQTIGKLALRSATDLNGRLLVYAEVQTGVIESALFYERGDARVVTFRHCNDELLSALYEIWERWQEVPGNEAWFCLSYLVQGGKFQIDLAYPDQIDPDEGTPERRPRMVRHYFAVVWTYKEAPLRPVTYNGSISPGKYVAEYESPSGTYFWGPPGCFASEAIAVSADDQRAALGKVFENDCGLFVPTNKAEAVKLYGHIGSQIRQRGTGHQASPLTDEAVAGGVQQALNPPVVAAAPVGAVAAGGAMGGAIVGGIIASSQGNLNFFRQQPATEELRKALRAD
;
A
#
# COMPACT_ATOMS: atom_id res chain seq x y z
N MET A 1 18.26 33.63 -1.42
CA MET A 1 17.03 33.14 -0.78
C MET A 1 17.43 32.22 0.36
N GLN A 2 16.94 32.41 1.58
CA GLN A 2 17.28 31.47 2.67
C GLN A 2 16.57 30.12 2.47
N ILE A 3 17.03 29.05 3.13
CA ILE A 3 16.47 27.70 2.98
C ILE A 3 14.98 27.69 3.36
N GLU A 4 14.59 28.46 4.38
CA GLU A 4 13.21 28.61 4.82
C GLU A 4 12.33 29.25 3.75
N GLU A 5 12.86 30.24 3.01
CA GLU A 5 12.15 30.87 1.90
C GLU A 5 11.98 29.90 0.72
N LEU A 6 12.95 29.00 0.51
CA LEU A 6 12.85 27.93 -0.47
C LEU A 6 11.75 26.91 -0.11
N TYR A 7 11.66 26.51 1.15
CA TYR A 7 10.55 25.66 1.61
C TYR A 7 9.19 26.29 1.33
N GLN A 8 9.04 27.58 1.59
CA GLN A 8 7.79 28.30 1.30
C GLN A 8 7.52 28.39 -0.22
N THR A 9 8.57 28.54 -1.02
CA THR A 9 8.48 28.61 -2.47
C THR A 9 8.04 27.26 -3.05
N ILE A 10 8.63 26.15 -2.61
CA ILE A 10 8.22 24.78 -2.95
C ILE A 10 6.74 24.58 -2.64
N GLY A 11 6.30 24.91 -1.42
CA GLY A 11 4.90 24.78 -1.03
C GLY A 11 3.94 25.59 -1.91
N LYS A 12 4.28 26.85 -2.22
CA LYS A 12 3.47 27.71 -3.11
C LYS A 12 3.38 27.15 -4.54
N LEU A 13 4.50 26.72 -5.10
CA LEU A 13 4.56 26.15 -6.45
C LEU A 13 3.76 24.85 -6.53
N ALA A 14 3.96 23.96 -5.56
CA ALA A 14 3.23 22.70 -5.49
C ALA A 14 1.71 22.91 -5.37
N LEU A 15 1.27 23.83 -4.51
CA LEU A 15 -0.15 24.17 -4.36
C LEU A 15 -0.75 24.75 -5.65
N ARG A 16 0.01 25.55 -6.41
CA ARG A 16 -0.43 26.08 -7.72
C ARG A 16 -0.56 24.98 -8.78
N SER A 17 0.25 23.94 -8.71
CA SER A 17 0.20 22.80 -9.64
C SER A 17 -0.97 21.84 -9.37
N ALA A 18 -1.48 21.81 -8.14
CA ALA A 18 -2.63 20.99 -7.78
C ALA A 18 -3.94 21.63 -8.25
N THR A 19 -4.84 20.82 -8.82
CA THR A 19 -6.18 21.26 -9.24
C THR A 19 -7.20 20.61 -8.34
N ASP A 20 -8.13 21.38 -7.76
CA ASP A 20 -9.19 20.85 -6.88
C ASP A 20 -8.62 20.04 -5.69
N LEU A 21 -7.59 20.58 -5.03
CA LEU A 21 -6.97 19.96 -3.86
C LEU A 21 -7.95 19.93 -2.67
N ASN A 22 -8.21 18.74 -2.13
CA ASN A 22 -9.06 18.53 -0.95
C ASN A 22 -8.43 17.53 0.02
N GLY A 23 -7.25 17.85 0.54
CA GLY A 23 -6.59 17.03 1.54
C GLY A 23 -5.08 17.18 1.53
N ARG A 24 -4.38 16.04 1.49
CA ARG A 24 -2.92 15.95 1.47
C ARG A 24 -2.37 16.28 0.10
N LEU A 25 -1.21 16.94 0.08
CA LEU A 25 -0.36 17.14 -1.10
C LEU A 25 1.06 16.78 -0.72
N LEU A 26 1.77 16.10 -1.61
CA LEU A 26 3.11 15.61 -1.39
C LEU A 26 3.96 15.90 -2.62
N VAL A 27 5.06 16.62 -2.41
CA VAL A 27 6.16 16.69 -3.38
C VAL A 27 7.20 15.68 -2.96
N TYR A 28 7.59 14.83 -3.89
CA TYR A 28 8.66 13.87 -3.72
C TYR A 28 9.77 14.16 -4.73
N ALA A 29 11.02 14.17 -4.29
CA ALA A 29 12.18 14.36 -5.15
C ALA A 29 13.28 13.35 -4.80
N GLU A 30 13.93 12.84 -5.84
CA GLU A 30 15.18 12.07 -5.76
C GLU A 30 16.24 12.88 -6.50
N VAL A 31 17.32 13.24 -5.81
CA VAL A 31 18.35 14.11 -6.36
C VAL A 31 19.72 13.45 -6.23
N GLN A 32 20.45 13.48 -7.33
CA GLN A 32 21.85 13.13 -7.43
C GLN A 32 22.56 14.20 -8.25
N THR A 33 23.90 14.18 -8.24
CA THR A 33 24.70 15.08 -9.06
C THR A 33 24.30 14.95 -10.54
N GLY A 34 23.71 16.02 -11.10
CA GLY A 34 23.32 16.08 -12.50
C GLY A 34 21.97 15.42 -12.86
N VAL A 35 21.24 14.87 -11.88
CA VAL A 35 19.94 14.22 -12.10
C VAL A 35 18.96 14.58 -10.99
N ILE A 36 17.76 14.99 -11.36
CA ILE A 36 16.63 15.13 -10.45
C ILE A 36 15.40 14.42 -11.03
N GLU A 37 14.85 13.48 -10.27
CA GLU A 37 13.51 12.97 -10.49
C GLU A 37 12.56 13.58 -9.47
N SER A 38 11.35 13.94 -9.89
CA SER A 38 10.35 14.46 -8.96
C SER A 38 8.93 14.11 -9.36
N ALA A 39 8.07 14.09 -8.36
CA ALA A 39 6.66 13.75 -8.49
C ALA A 39 5.82 14.57 -7.50
N LEU A 40 4.65 15.01 -7.96
CA LEU A 40 3.61 15.63 -7.13
C LEU A 40 2.45 14.64 -7.00
N PHE A 41 2.06 14.35 -5.76
CA PHE A 41 0.87 13.56 -5.43
C PHE A 41 -0.09 14.39 -4.60
N TYR A 42 -1.39 14.31 -4.85
CA TYR A 42 -2.36 15.01 -4.00
C TYR A 42 -3.75 14.42 -4.05
N GLU A 43 -4.53 14.63 -2.99
CA GLU A 43 -5.94 14.24 -2.89
C GLU A 43 -6.81 15.26 -3.62
N ARG A 44 -7.43 14.84 -4.73
CA ARG A 44 -8.28 15.69 -5.59
C ARG A 44 -9.77 15.47 -5.33
N GLY A 45 -10.52 16.57 -5.24
CA GLY A 45 -11.99 16.62 -5.13
C GLY A 45 -12.52 16.06 -3.82
N ASP A 46 -13.84 16.11 -3.63
CA ASP A 46 -14.53 15.54 -2.44
C ASP A 46 -14.26 14.05 -2.24
N ALA A 47 -13.93 13.40 -3.35
CA ALA A 47 -13.59 12.00 -3.40
C ALA A 47 -12.14 11.74 -2.88
N ARG A 48 -11.25 12.74 -2.92
CA ARG A 48 -9.85 12.63 -2.47
C ARG A 48 -9.04 11.60 -3.26
N VAL A 49 -9.28 11.53 -4.56
CA VAL A 49 -8.51 10.68 -5.48
C VAL A 49 -7.04 11.08 -5.41
N VAL A 50 -6.14 10.15 -5.08
CA VAL A 50 -4.70 10.42 -5.15
C VAL A 50 -4.29 10.56 -6.61
N THR A 51 -3.96 11.79 -6.99
CA THR A 51 -3.62 12.19 -8.35
C THR A 51 -2.12 12.43 -8.45
N PHE A 52 -1.52 11.89 -9.51
CA PHE A 52 -0.13 12.14 -9.87
C PHE A 52 -0.03 13.30 -10.86
N ARG A 53 1.00 14.14 -10.69
CA ARG A 53 1.51 15.05 -11.72
C ARG A 53 3.03 15.10 -11.69
N HIS A 54 3.64 15.39 -12.83
CA HIS A 54 5.02 15.83 -12.87
C HIS A 54 5.14 17.23 -12.26
N CYS A 55 6.22 17.47 -11.51
CA CYS A 55 6.59 18.82 -11.11
C CYS A 55 6.92 19.65 -12.35
N ASN A 56 6.46 20.90 -12.39
CA ASN A 56 6.83 21.83 -13.46
C ASN A 56 8.25 22.38 -13.28
N ASP A 57 8.78 23.06 -14.29
CA ASP A 57 10.16 23.56 -14.30
C ASP A 57 10.49 24.49 -13.12
N GLU A 58 9.54 25.34 -12.70
CA GLU A 58 9.69 26.21 -11.54
C GLU A 58 9.86 25.41 -10.25
N LEU A 59 9.01 24.40 -10.03
CA LEU A 59 9.09 23.54 -8.85
C LEU A 59 10.34 22.67 -8.88
N LEU A 60 10.71 22.15 -10.06
CA LEU A 60 11.93 21.36 -10.24
C LEU A 60 13.18 22.19 -9.91
N SER A 61 13.21 23.44 -10.38
CA SER A 61 14.30 24.38 -10.12
C SER A 61 14.39 24.72 -8.63
N ALA A 62 13.26 24.94 -7.94
CA ALA A 62 13.25 25.17 -6.51
C ALA A 62 13.72 23.94 -5.69
N LEU A 63 13.36 22.72 -6.13
CA LEU A 63 13.83 21.47 -5.52
C LEU A 63 15.33 21.24 -5.72
N TYR A 64 15.86 21.64 -6.88
CA TYR A 64 17.29 21.53 -7.15
C TYR A 64 18.09 22.61 -6.39
N GLU A 65 17.61 23.86 -6.38
CA GLU A 65 18.25 24.97 -5.64
C GLU A 65 18.33 24.64 -4.15
N ILE A 66 17.27 24.07 -3.56
CA ILE A 66 17.33 23.70 -2.15
C ILE A 66 18.32 22.56 -1.88
N TRP A 67 18.50 21.63 -2.81
CA TRP A 67 19.50 20.58 -2.72
C TRP A 67 20.93 21.14 -2.75
N GLU A 68 21.21 22.08 -3.66
CA GLU A 68 22.52 22.72 -3.78
C GLU A 68 22.84 23.57 -2.53
N ARG A 69 21.92 24.45 -2.14
CA ARG A 69 22.12 25.35 -1.00
C ARG A 69 22.18 24.63 0.33
N TRP A 70 21.49 23.51 0.47
CA TRP A 70 21.56 22.69 1.67
C TRP A 70 22.99 22.26 1.97
N GLN A 71 23.77 21.92 0.94
CA GLN A 71 25.16 21.48 1.05
C GLN A 71 26.14 22.62 1.35
N GLU A 72 25.75 23.87 1.11
CA GLU A 72 26.56 25.06 1.46
C GLU A 72 26.55 25.33 2.98
N VAL A 73 25.59 24.77 3.72
CA VAL A 73 25.47 24.93 5.16
C VAL A 73 26.43 23.99 5.88
N PRO A 74 27.34 24.49 6.75
CA PRO A 74 28.29 23.64 7.45
C PRO A 74 27.61 22.56 8.29
N GLY A 75 28.01 21.30 8.07
CA GLY A 75 27.49 20.13 8.79
C GLY A 75 26.31 19.43 8.10
N ASN A 76 25.79 19.99 7.00
CA ASN A 76 24.78 19.33 6.20
C ASN A 76 25.41 18.38 5.17
N GLU A 77 24.84 17.19 5.05
CA GLU A 77 25.14 16.25 3.97
C GLU A 77 24.10 16.36 2.85
N ALA A 78 24.49 15.96 1.63
CA ALA A 78 23.58 15.88 0.50
C ALA A 78 22.51 14.82 0.77
N TRP A 79 21.25 15.25 0.89
CA TRP A 79 20.13 14.33 0.95
C TRP A 79 19.88 13.71 -0.43
N PHE A 80 19.35 12.50 -0.44
CA PHE A 80 19.01 11.76 -1.65
C PHE A 80 17.52 11.87 -1.97
N CYS A 81 16.65 11.69 -0.97
CA CYS A 81 15.21 11.89 -1.10
C CYS A 81 14.73 13.08 -0.28
N LEU A 82 13.78 13.82 -0.82
CA LEU A 82 12.98 14.81 -0.11
C LEU A 82 11.50 14.46 -0.26
N SER A 83 10.80 14.38 0.87
CA SER A 83 9.34 14.29 0.94
C SER A 83 8.80 15.54 1.62
N TYR A 84 8.07 16.36 0.86
CA TYR A 84 7.45 17.60 1.34
C TYR A 84 5.93 17.42 1.37
N LEU A 85 5.39 17.15 2.55
CA LEU A 85 3.96 16.92 2.77
C LEU A 85 3.28 18.21 3.21
N VAL A 86 2.23 18.63 2.50
CA VAL A 86 1.29 19.68 2.91
C VAL A 86 -0.01 19.03 3.38
N GLN A 87 -0.43 19.37 4.60
CA GLN A 87 -1.69 18.92 5.17
C GLN A 87 -2.19 19.92 6.21
N GLY A 88 -3.48 20.28 6.16
CA GLY A 88 -4.12 21.12 7.17
C GLY A 88 -3.47 22.50 7.33
N GLY A 89 -2.98 23.09 6.24
CA GLY A 89 -2.31 24.39 6.22
C GLY A 89 -0.89 24.39 6.79
N LYS A 90 -0.32 23.22 7.10
CA LYS A 90 1.06 23.04 7.56
C LYS A 90 1.82 22.21 6.55
N PHE A 91 3.15 22.29 6.61
CA PHE A 91 4.02 21.38 5.87
C PHE A 91 4.99 20.64 6.80
N GLN A 92 5.38 19.45 6.38
CA GLN A 92 6.43 18.62 6.96
C GLN A 92 7.43 18.27 5.87
N ILE A 93 8.70 18.16 6.24
CA ILE A 93 9.79 17.79 5.34
C ILE A 93 10.54 16.64 5.97
N ASP A 94 10.64 15.55 5.22
CA ASP A 94 11.43 14.38 5.57
C ASP A 94 12.55 14.24 4.54
N LEU A 95 13.79 14.17 5.02
CA LEU A 95 14.98 13.94 4.20
C LEU A 95 15.47 12.52 4.43
N ALA A 96 15.83 11.82 3.36
CA ALA A 96 16.55 10.56 3.45
C ALA A 96 17.91 10.70 2.77
N TYR A 97 18.93 10.13 3.38
CA TYR A 97 20.33 10.20 2.95
C TYR A 97 20.74 8.92 2.21
N PRO A 98 21.81 8.95 1.39
CA PRO A 98 22.19 7.82 0.55
C PRO A 98 22.37 6.49 1.31
N ASP A 99 22.88 6.52 2.54
CA ASP A 99 23.09 5.36 3.41
C ASP A 99 21.79 4.75 3.97
N GLN A 100 20.68 5.48 3.87
CA GLN A 100 19.34 5.06 4.29
C GLN A 100 18.51 4.47 3.13
N ILE A 101 19.05 4.49 1.92
CA ILE A 101 18.41 3.95 0.73
C ILE A 101 18.89 2.52 0.50
N ASP A 102 17.94 1.61 0.30
CA ASP A 102 18.25 0.24 -0.11
C ASP A 102 18.88 0.30 -1.52
N PRO A 103 20.15 -0.14 -1.70
CA PRO A 103 20.83 -0.07 -2.98
C PRO A 103 20.19 -0.95 -4.06
N ASP A 104 19.42 -1.97 -3.67
CA ASP A 104 18.71 -2.85 -4.60
C ASP A 104 17.30 -2.33 -4.94
N GLU A 105 16.82 -1.28 -4.26
CA GLU A 105 15.51 -0.67 -4.52
C GLU A 105 15.63 0.46 -5.55
N GLY A 106 14.94 0.31 -6.69
CA GLY A 106 14.81 1.34 -7.70
C GLY A 106 13.68 2.34 -7.42
N THR A 107 13.64 3.42 -8.19
CA THR A 107 12.54 4.40 -8.16
C THR A 107 11.15 3.78 -8.45
N PRO A 108 10.99 2.77 -9.34
CA PRO A 108 9.71 2.09 -9.55
C PRO A 108 9.14 1.40 -8.30
N GLU A 109 9.99 0.92 -7.40
CA GLU A 109 9.61 0.29 -6.13
C GLU A 109 9.43 1.34 -5.03
N ARG A 110 10.35 2.31 -4.96
CA ARG A 110 10.42 3.32 -3.91
C ARG A 110 9.26 4.30 -3.94
N ARG A 111 8.90 4.79 -5.13
CA ARG A 111 7.83 5.80 -5.29
C ARG A 111 6.45 5.26 -4.85
N PRO A 112 6.00 4.06 -5.25
CA PRO A 112 4.78 3.46 -4.71
C PRO A 112 4.83 3.25 -3.19
N ARG A 113 5.98 2.83 -2.64
CA ARG A 113 6.17 2.67 -1.18
C ARG A 113 5.96 4.00 -0.45
N MET A 114 6.55 5.09 -0.97
CA MET A 114 6.38 6.43 -0.44
C MET A 114 4.93 6.91 -0.54
N VAL A 115 4.26 6.72 -1.69
CA VAL A 115 2.83 7.07 -1.83
C VAL A 115 1.98 6.32 -0.80
N ARG A 116 2.23 5.02 -0.60
CA ARG A 116 1.54 4.23 0.44
C ARG A 116 1.80 4.80 1.83
N HIS A 117 3.04 5.16 2.16
CA HIS A 117 3.37 5.75 3.46
C HIS A 117 2.53 6.98 3.78
N TYR A 118 2.38 7.90 2.82
CA TYR A 118 1.68 9.16 3.07
C TYR A 118 0.19 9.12 2.82
N PHE A 119 -0.32 8.22 1.99
CA PHE A 119 -1.72 8.24 1.53
C PHE A 119 -2.55 7.00 1.86
N ALA A 120 -1.94 5.89 2.27
CA ALA A 120 -2.68 4.68 2.61
C ALA A 120 -3.56 4.86 3.86
N VAL A 121 -4.63 4.06 3.94
CA VAL A 121 -5.37 3.86 5.18
C VAL A 121 -4.67 2.74 5.94
N VAL A 122 -4.15 3.05 7.13
CA VAL A 122 -3.37 2.11 7.96
C VAL A 122 -4.16 1.77 9.23
N TRP A 123 -4.09 0.51 9.67
CA TRP A 123 -4.64 0.07 10.95
C TRP A 123 -3.79 -1.03 11.58
N THR A 124 -3.88 -1.18 12.90
CA THR A 124 -3.22 -2.26 13.62
C THR A 124 -4.23 -3.36 13.95
N TYR A 125 -3.84 -4.62 13.77
CA TYR A 125 -4.68 -5.78 14.06
C TYR A 125 -3.86 -6.95 14.57
N LYS A 126 -4.50 -7.90 15.26
CA LYS A 126 -3.82 -9.08 15.85
C LYS A 126 -4.36 -10.36 15.27
N GLU A 127 -3.49 -11.25 14.87
CA GLU A 127 -3.88 -12.54 14.29
C GLU A 127 -3.37 -13.70 15.12
N ALA A 128 -4.07 -14.83 15.00
CA ALA A 128 -3.89 -16.04 15.79
C ALA A 128 -4.21 -15.87 17.29
N PRO A 129 -5.27 -16.51 17.82
CA PRO A 129 -5.68 -16.32 19.22
C PRO A 129 -4.68 -16.92 20.24
N LEU A 130 -3.98 -17.99 19.89
CA LEU A 130 -3.07 -18.70 20.81
C LEU A 130 -1.63 -18.18 20.75
N ARG A 131 -1.19 -17.69 19.60
CA ARG A 131 0.20 -17.23 19.35
C ARG A 131 0.17 -15.92 18.59
N PRO A 132 -0.29 -14.83 19.24
CA PRO A 132 -0.65 -13.62 18.53
C PRO A 132 0.53 -12.99 17.81
N VAL A 133 0.27 -12.59 16.57
CA VAL A 133 1.14 -11.70 15.80
C VAL A 133 0.37 -10.41 15.57
N THR A 134 0.97 -9.28 15.90
CA THR A 134 0.41 -7.96 15.66
C THR A 134 0.94 -7.44 14.34
N TYR A 135 0.04 -6.96 13.51
CA TYR A 135 0.33 -6.44 12.18
C TYR A 135 -0.10 -4.99 12.04
N ASN A 136 0.64 -4.25 11.22
CA ASN A 136 0.14 -3.04 10.57
C ASN A 136 -0.40 -3.42 9.19
N GLY A 137 -1.71 -3.31 9.04
CA GLY A 137 -2.41 -3.45 7.76
C GLY A 137 -2.52 -2.10 7.09
N SER A 138 -2.46 -2.08 5.76
CA SER A 138 -2.72 -0.89 4.97
C SER A 138 -3.46 -1.21 3.69
N ILE A 139 -4.33 -0.31 3.27
CA ILE A 139 -4.89 -0.34 1.90
C ILE A 139 -4.36 0.86 1.14
N SER A 140 -3.88 0.58 -0.06
CA SER A 140 -3.30 1.57 -0.96
C SER A 140 -4.39 2.54 -1.41
N PRO A 141 -4.05 3.82 -1.54
CA PRO A 141 -4.87 4.74 -2.29
C PRO A 141 -4.85 4.36 -3.78
N GLY A 142 -5.82 4.84 -4.53
CA GLY A 142 -5.86 4.64 -5.98
C GLY A 142 -7.25 4.30 -6.44
N LYS A 143 -7.45 4.23 -7.75
CA LYS A 143 -8.76 3.99 -8.37
C LYS A 143 -9.24 2.58 -8.06
N TYR A 144 -10.33 2.47 -7.28
CA TYR A 144 -11.04 1.21 -7.07
C TYR A 144 -12.17 1.14 -8.11
N VAL A 145 -12.08 0.20 -9.04
CA VAL A 145 -12.99 0.13 -10.19
C VAL A 145 -14.10 -0.87 -9.91
N ALA A 146 -15.36 -0.48 -10.13
CA ALA A 146 -16.48 -1.41 -10.03
C ALA A 146 -16.30 -2.54 -11.05
N GLU A 147 -16.19 -3.76 -10.54
CA GLU A 147 -15.95 -4.96 -11.35
C GLU A 147 -17.23 -5.80 -11.46
N TYR A 148 -17.99 -5.89 -10.36
CA TYR A 148 -19.17 -6.72 -10.28
C TYR A 148 -20.23 -6.09 -9.39
N GLU A 149 -21.49 -6.17 -9.83
CA GLU A 149 -22.66 -5.76 -9.06
C GLU A 149 -23.48 -6.97 -8.66
N SER A 150 -23.87 -7.03 -7.39
CA SER A 150 -24.80 -8.01 -6.83
C SER A 150 -26.01 -7.30 -6.24
N PRO A 151 -27.14 -7.99 -6.00
CA PRO A 151 -28.28 -7.39 -5.29
C PRO A 151 -27.91 -6.84 -3.91
N SER A 152 -26.93 -7.44 -3.24
CA SER A 152 -26.43 -7.04 -1.92
C SER A 152 -25.46 -5.86 -1.95
N GLY A 153 -24.87 -5.51 -3.10
CA GLY A 153 -23.89 -4.43 -3.21
C GLY A 153 -22.92 -4.58 -4.37
N THR A 154 -22.00 -3.63 -4.48
CA THR A 154 -21.02 -3.52 -5.56
C THR A 154 -19.63 -3.89 -5.06
N TYR A 155 -18.90 -4.66 -5.87
CA TYR A 155 -17.51 -5.04 -5.64
C TYR A 155 -16.60 -4.15 -6.48
N PHE A 156 -15.64 -3.51 -5.80
CA PHE A 156 -14.66 -2.64 -6.42
C PHE A 156 -13.27 -3.26 -6.31
N TRP A 157 -12.62 -3.46 -7.46
CA TRP A 157 -11.27 -3.97 -7.58
C TRP A 157 -10.24 -2.87 -7.33
N GLY A 158 -9.29 -3.10 -6.41
CA GLY A 158 -8.23 -2.16 -6.09
C GLY A 158 -6.98 -2.31 -6.98
N PRO A 159 -6.01 -1.39 -6.91
CA PRO A 159 -4.76 -1.54 -7.65
C PRO A 159 -4.00 -2.83 -7.24
N PRO A 160 -3.12 -3.39 -8.09
CA PRO A 160 -2.34 -4.58 -7.73
C PRO A 160 -1.60 -4.41 -6.40
N GLY A 161 -1.65 -5.46 -5.57
CA GLY A 161 -1.06 -5.46 -4.23
C GLY A 161 -1.65 -4.41 -3.29
N CYS A 162 -2.90 -3.98 -3.49
CA CYS A 162 -3.48 -2.86 -2.74
C CYS A 162 -3.50 -3.07 -1.23
N PHE A 163 -3.63 -4.30 -0.74
CA PHE A 163 -3.51 -4.59 0.68
C PHE A 163 -2.06 -4.96 1.00
N ALA A 164 -1.49 -4.33 2.03
CA ALA A 164 -0.19 -4.71 2.58
C ALA A 164 -0.29 -4.95 4.09
N SER A 165 0.48 -5.93 4.57
CA SER A 165 0.54 -6.31 5.98
C SER A 165 1.99 -6.47 6.43
N GLU A 166 2.35 -5.78 7.51
CA GLU A 166 3.67 -5.85 8.13
C GLU A 166 3.55 -6.40 9.55
N ALA A 167 4.29 -7.45 9.89
CA ALA A 167 4.33 -7.93 11.27
C ALA A 167 5.21 -6.99 12.11
N ILE A 168 4.61 -6.41 13.16
CA ILE A 168 5.27 -5.42 14.03
C ILE A 168 5.52 -5.93 15.44
N ALA A 169 4.81 -6.97 15.89
CA ALA A 169 5.09 -7.62 17.16
C ALA A 169 4.68 -9.10 17.11
N VAL A 170 5.43 -9.94 17.81
CA VAL A 170 5.18 -11.39 17.89
C VAL A 170 5.19 -11.85 19.34
N SER A 171 4.45 -12.94 19.60
CA SER A 171 4.34 -13.54 20.94
C SER A 171 5.40 -14.59 21.25
N ALA A 172 6.13 -15.08 20.24
CA ALA A 172 7.05 -16.20 20.35
C ALA A 172 8.32 -16.01 19.50
N ASP A 173 9.43 -16.59 19.95
CA ASP A 173 10.76 -16.34 19.37
C ASP A 173 10.92 -16.88 17.94
N ASP A 174 10.33 -18.04 17.65
CA ASP A 174 10.28 -18.64 16.31
C ASP A 174 9.45 -17.81 15.32
N GLN A 175 8.64 -16.85 15.79
CA GLN A 175 7.90 -15.92 14.93
C GLN A 175 8.72 -14.67 14.59
N ARG A 176 9.86 -14.40 15.25
CA ARG A 176 10.63 -13.16 15.05
C ARG A 176 11.11 -12.96 13.62
N ALA A 177 11.30 -14.04 12.87
CA ALA A 177 11.65 -14.00 11.45
C ALA A 177 10.57 -13.37 10.55
N ALA A 178 9.37 -13.12 11.07
CA ALA A 178 8.30 -12.41 10.37
C ALA A 178 8.37 -10.88 10.56
N LEU A 179 9.05 -10.39 11.62
CA LEU A 179 9.07 -8.96 11.93
C LEU A 179 9.70 -8.13 10.81
N GLY A 180 9.09 -6.99 10.51
CA GLY A 180 9.53 -6.07 9.44
C GLY A 180 9.31 -6.58 8.02
N LYS A 181 8.79 -7.81 7.84
CA LYS A 181 8.41 -8.30 6.51
C LYS A 181 7.06 -7.76 6.13
N VAL A 182 6.98 -7.22 4.91
CA VAL A 182 5.75 -6.73 4.31
C VAL A 182 5.26 -7.71 3.26
N PHE A 183 4.03 -8.17 3.41
CA PHE A 183 3.33 -9.02 2.45
C PHE A 183 2.21 -8.23 1.78
N GLU A 184 2.13 -8.33 0.46
CA GLU A 184 1.15 -7.61 -0.36
C GLU A 184 0.24 -8.59 -1.10
N ASN A 185 -1.05 -8.26 -1.15
CA ASN A 185 -2.09 -9.03 -1.81
C ASN A 185 -2.99 -8.15 -2.65
N ASP A 186 -3.49 -8.71 -3.76
CA ASP A 186 -4.57 -8.09 -4.51
C ASP A 186 -5.84 -8.10 -3.64
N CYS A 187 -6.55 -6.97 -3.68
CA CYS A 187 -7.64 -6.70 -2.77
C CYS A 187 -8.73 -5.85 -3.46
N GLY A 188 -9.86 -5.73 -2.79
CA GLY A 188 -10.94 -4.86 -3.21
C GLY A 188 -11.90 -4.53 -2.08
N LEU A 189 -12.88 -3.70 -2.37
CA LEU A 189 -13.86 -3.21 -1.40
C LEU A 189 -15.27 -3.56 -1.86
N PHE A 190 -16.01 -4.23 -0.98
CA PHE A 190 -17.44 -4.49 -1.16
C PHE A 190 -18.25 -3.38 -0.48
N VAL A 191 -19.09 -2.72 -1.27
CA VAL A 191 -19.99 -1.65 -0.83
C VAL A 191 -21.42 -2.18 -0.82
N PRO A 192 -22.02 -2.41 0.37
CA PRO A 192 -23.39 -2.88 0.44
C PRO A 192 -24.39 -1.86 -0.13
N THR A 193 -25.45 -2.36 -0.76
CA THR A 193 -26.60 -1.54 -1.18
C THR A 193 -27.29 -0.89 0.03
N ASN A 194 -27.36 -1.64 1.15
CA ASN A 194 -27.88 -1.16 2.42
C ASN A 194 -26.83 -0.28 3.11
N LYS A 195 -27.06 1.04 3.17
CA LYS A 195 -26.13 2.00 3.76
C LYS A 195 -25.86 1.80 5.27
N ALA A 196 -26.72 1.04 5.97
CA ALA A 196 -26.52 0.67 7.37
C ALA A 196 -25.49 -0.48 7.54
N GLU A 197 -25.20 -1.22 6.48
CA GLU A 197 -24.18 -2.27 6.49
C GLU A 197 -22.78 -1.71 6.23
N ALA A 198 -21.80 -2.35 6.85
CA ALA A 198 -20.40 -1.93 6.76
C ALA A 198 -19.80 -2.26 5.38
N VAL A 199 -19.01 -1.34 4.84
CA VAL A 199 -18.08 -1.64 3.73
C VAL A 199 -17.07 -2.69 4.20
N LYS A 200 -16.74 -3.63 3.33
CA LYS A 200 -15.83 -4.76 3.65
C LYS A 200 -14.67 -4.81 2.68
N LEU A 201 -13.45 -4.94 3.21
CA LEU A 201 -12.24 -5.30 2.49
C LEU A 201 -12.27 -6.80 2.19
N TYR A 202 -11.95 -7.15 0.95
CA TYR A 202 -11.73 -8.52 0.53
C TYR A 202 -10.39 -8.68 -0.17
N GLY A 203 -9.83 -9.89 -0.11
CA GLY A 203 -8.65 -10.31 -0.86
C GLY A 203 -9.01 -11.40 -1.86
N HIS A 204 -8.19 -11.57 -2.90
CA HIS A 204 -8.39 -12.59 -3.93
C HIS A 204 -7.71 -13.91 -3.55
N ILE A 205 -8.47 -15.00 -3.58
CA ILE A 205 -7.96 -16.36 -3.43
C ILE A 205 -7.13 -16.70 -4.67
N GLY A 206 -5.88 -17.10 -4.47
CA GLY A 206 -4.95 -17.40 -5.55
C GLY A 206 -4.17 -16.20 -6.07
N SER A 207 -4.39 -14.97 -5.55
CA SER A 207 -3.47 -13.87 -5.82
C SER A 207 -2.09 -14.22 -5.29
N GLN A 208 -1.05 -13.93 -6.07
CA GLN A 208 0.32 -14.14 -5.62
C GLN A 208 0.60 -13.22 -4.43
N ILE A 209 0.80 -13.80 -3.25
CA ILE A 209 1.27 -13.08 -2.08
C ILE A 209 2.70 -12.65 -2.38
N ARG A 210 2.93 -11.35 -2.45
CA ARG A 210 4.27 -10.81 -2.74
C ARG A 210 4.92 -10.38 -1.45
N GLN A 211 6.09 -10.95 -1.14
CA GLN A 211 6.95 -10.35 -0.14
C GLN A 211 7.66 -9.15 -0.79
N ARG A 212 7.58 -7.98 -0.16
CA ARG A 212 8.29 -6.79 -0.66
C ARG A 212 9.80 -7.02 -0.60
N GLY A 213 10.52 -6.66 -1.67
CA GLY A 213 11.98 -6.80 -1.77
C GLY A 213 12.48 -8.14 -2.34
N THR A 214 11.60 -9.08 -2.70
CA THR A 214 11.99 -10.30 -3.43
C THR A 214 11.65 -10.15 -4.92
N GLY A 215 12.65 -10.31 -5.80
CA GLY A 215 12.51 -10.13 -7.25
C GLY A 215 11.39 -10.96 -7.89
N HIS A 216 10.82 -10.40 -8.96
CA HIS A 216 9.74 -11.00 -9.73
C HIS A 216 10.24 -12.24 -10.50
N GLN A 217 9.67 -13.42 -10.26
CA GLN A 217 9.57 -14.41 -11.33
C GLN A 217 8.20 -14.25 -11.98
N ALA A 218 8.17 -13.59 -13.13
CA ALA A 218 7.03 -13.68 -14.02
C ALA A 218 6.87 -15.15 -14.41
N SER A 219 5.79 -15.80 -13.99
CA SER A 219 5.41 -17.08 -14.56
C SER A 219 4.18 -16.85 -15.44
N PRO A 220 4.24 -17.24 -16.73
CA PRO A 220 3.16 -17.01 -17.67
C PRO A 220 1.95 -17.86 -17.26
N LEU A 221 0.78 -17.24 -17.23
CA LEU A 221 -0.48 -17.98 -17.20
C LEU A 221 -0.61 -18.69 -18.55
N THR A 222 -0.41 -20.02 -18.57
CA THR A 222 -0.88 -20.88 -19.66
C THR A 222 -2.03 -21.73 -19.14
N ASP A 223 -3.13 -21.71 -19.91
CA ASP A 223 -4.48 -22.23 -19.66
C ASP A 223 -4.63 -23.75 -19.37
N GLU A 224 -3.58 -24.49 -19.04
CA GLU A 224 -3.65 -25.96 -18.90
C GLU A 224 -3.80 -26.48 -17.45
N ALA A 225 -3.80 -25.62 -16.43
CA ALA A 225 -3.97 -26.05 -15.03
C ALA A 225 -5.45 -26.28 -14.62
N VAL A 226 -6.42 -26.05 -15.51
CA VAL A 226 -7.86 -26.11 -15.19
C VAL A 226 -8.45 -27.53 -15.28
N ALA A 227 -7.73 -28.51 -15.87
CA ALA A 227 -8.30 -29.84 -16.13
C ALA A 227 -7.90 -30.97 -15.16
N GLY A 228 -6.97 -30.76 -14.23
CA GLY A 228 -6.40 -31.86 -13.41
C GLY A 228 -6.91 -32.00 -11.96
N GLY A 229 -7.59 -31.00 -11.41
CA GLY A 229 -7.83 -30.92 -9.95
C GLY A 229 -9.09 -31.60 -9.42
N VAL A 230 -9.96 -32.15 -10.29
CA VAL A 230 -11.36 -32.43 -9.91
C VAL A 230 -11.59 -33.83 -9.30
N GLN A 231 -10.63 -34.76 -9.31
CA GLN A 231 -10.97 -36.18 -9.00
C GLN A 231 -10.45 -36.79 -7.69
N GLN A 232 -9.73 -36.07 -6.81
CA GLN A 232 -9.10 -36.70 -5.63
C GLN A 232 -9.68 -36.30 -4.26
N ALA A 233 -10.92 -35.80 -4.24
CA ALA A 233 -11.62 -35.43 -3.00
C ALA A 233 -12.85 -36.32 -2.72
N LEU A 234 -12.76 -37.64 -2.90
CA LEU A 234 -13.77 -38.56 -2.34
C LEU A 234 -13.10 -39.85 -1.82
N ASN A 235 -13.26 -40.05 -0.50
CA ASN A 235 -12.89 -41.18 0.36
C ASN A 235 -11.47 -41.19 1.00
N PRO A 236 -11.38 -41.07 2.35
CA PRO A 236 -10.15 -41.28 3.09
C PRO A 236 -10.02 -42.76 3.53
N PRO A 237 -8.80 -43.28 3.73
CA PRO A 237 -8.57 -44.32 4.71
C PRO A 237 -7.90 -43.75 5.96
N VAL A 238 -8.56 -44.00 7.08
CA VAL A 238 -8.07 -43.96 8.48
C VAL A 238 -6.74 -44.74 8.51
N VAL A 239 -5.63 -44.23 9.07
CA VAL A 239 -5.30 -44.17 10.50
C VAL A 239 -4.17 -43.16 10.76
N ALA A 240 -4.22 -42.57 11.96
CA ALA A 240 -3.16 -41.89 12.72
C ALA A 240 -3.11 -40.35 12.64
N ALA A 241 -3.31 -39.77 13.82
CA ALA A 241 -3.32 -38.35 14.10
C ALA A 241 -2.02 -37.65 13.62
N ALA A 242 -2.19 -36.61 12.81
CA ALA A 242 -1.25 -35.51 12.71
C ALA A 242 -2.01 -34.22 13.07
N PRO A 243 -1.48 -33.38 13.97
CA PRO A 243 -2.19 -32.22 14.44
C PRO A 243 -2.38 -31.21 13.30
N VAL A 244 -3.52 -30.53 13.34
CA VAL A 244 -3.82 -29.33 12.56
C VAL A 244 -2.71 -28.31 12.81
N GLY A 245 -1.73 -28.25 11.91
CA GLY A 245 -0.52 -27.45 12.10
C GLY A 245 0.68 -28.04 11.36
N ALA A 246 0.66 -27.98 10.04
CA ALA A 246 1.87 -28.18 9.23
C ALA A 246 1.71 -27.52 7.85
N VAL A 247 1.58 -26.19 7.85
CA VAL A 247 2.18 -25.43 6.76
C VAL A 247 3.64 -25.30 7.14
N ALA A 248 4.50 -25.99 6.41
CA ALA A 248 5.93 -26.00 6.64
C ALA A 248 6.46 -24.55 6.71
N ALA A 249 7.19 -24.28 7.79
CA ALA A 249 7.96 -23.08 8.14
C ALA A 249 7.91 -21.88 7.16
N GLY A 250 7.33 -20.76 7.64
CA GLY A 250 7.73 -19.41 7.20
C GLY A 250 6.71 -18.58 6.42
N GLY A 251 5.51 -18.38 6.96
CA GLY A 251 4.55 -17.42 6.38
C GLY A 251 3.19 -17.45 7.04
N ALA A 252 3.11 -17.11 8.33
CA ALA A 252 1.81 -16.88 8.97
C ALA A 252 1.19 -15.62 8.36
N MET A 253 0.18 -15.80 7.51
CA MET A 253 -0.59 -14.69 6.95
C MET A 253 -1.31 -13.94 8.07
N GLY A 254 -1.10 -12.62 8.11
CA GLY A 254 -1.88 -11.71 8.91
C GLY A 254 -3.21 -11.41 8.23
N GLY A 255 -4.29 -12.07 8.64
CA GLY A 255 -5.67 -11.73 8.29
C GLY A 255 -6.58 -12.92 8.56
N ALA A 256 -7.34 -12.89 9.64
CA ALA A 256 -8.30 -13.94 9.95
C ALA A 256 -9.37 -13.86 8.88
N ILE A 257 -9.28 -14.77 7.92
CA ILE A 257 -10.24 -14.93 6.86
C ILE A 257 -11.48 -15.59 7.47
N VAL A 258 -12.65 -14.97 7.30
CA VAL A 258 -13.92 -15.65 7.55
C VAL A 258 -14.43 -16.13 6.20
N GLY A 259 -14.58 -17.45 6.06
CA GLY A 259 -15.20 -18.06 4.89
C GLY A 259 -16.61 -17.51 4.69
N GLY A 260 -16.76 -16.67 3.67
CA GLY A 260 -18.03 -16.21 3.17
C GLY A 260 -18.08 -16.54 1.68
N ILE A 261 -18.64 -17.71 1.36
CA ILE A 261 -18.95 -18.05 -0.03
C ILE A 261 -20.05 -17.11 -0.47
N ILE A 262 -19.73 -16.11 -1.29
CA ILE A 262 -20.73 -15.34 -2.03
C ILE A 262 -20.31 -15.31 -3.50
N ALA A 263 -21.25 -15.69 -4.34
CA ALA A 263 -21.12 -15.85 -5.78
C ALA A 263 -20.64 -14.57 -6.47
N SER A 264 -19.34 -14.50 -6.77
CA SER A 264 -18.93 -14.08 -8.11
C SER A 264 -18.69 -15.34 -8.93
N SER A 265 -18.71 -15.23 -10.25
CA SER A 265 -18.46 -16.33 -11.19
C SER A 265 -17.11 -17.05 -11.03
N GLN A 266 -16.30 -16.74 -10.01
CA GLN A 266 -15.05 -17.43 -9.72
C GLN A 266 -14.82 -17.88 -8.27
N GLY A 267 -15.74 -17.69 -7.31
CA GLY A 267 -15.61 -18.29 -5.96
C GLY A 267 -14.31 -17.98 -5.17
N ASN A 268 -13.54 -16.99 -5.62
CA ASN A 268 -12.15 -16.77 -5.23
C ASN A 268 -11.96 -15.49 -4.41
N LEU A 269 -12.88 -15.13 -3.50
CA LEU A 269 -12.76 -13.93 -2.66
C LEU A 269 -12.86 -14.28 -1.17
N ASN A 270 -12.12 -13.57 -0.32
CA ASN A 270 -12.14 -13.72 1.12
C ASN A 270 -12.24 -12.36 1.82
N PHE A 271 -13.19 -12.20 2.73
CA PHE A 271 -13.31 -10.98 3.52
C PHE A 271 -12.36 -10.97 4.73
N PHE A 272 -11.76 -9.82 4.98
CA PHE A 272 -10.92 -9.62 6.16
C PHE A 272 -11.78 -9.46 7.42
N ARG A 273 -11.49 -10.21 8.48
CA ARG A 273 -12.20 -10.10 9.76
C ARG A 273 -11.86 -8.83 10.52
N GLN A 274 -10.58 -8.46 10.51
CA GLN A 274 -10.09 -7.23 11.13
C GLN A 274 -9.74 -6.23 10.05
N GLN A 275 -10.49 -5.14 10.02
CA GLN A 275 -10.40 -4.11 9.00
C GLN A 275 -10.77 -2.76 9.61
N PRO A 276 -10.38 -1.64 8.97
CA PRO A 276 -10.77 -0.31 9.39
C PRO A 276 -12.29 -0.13 9.43
N ALA A 277 -12.73 0.94 10.11
CA ALA A 277 -14.12 1.35 10.09
C ALA A 277 -14.58 1.69 8.66
N THR A 278 -15.88 1.57 8.41
CA THR A 278 -16.48 1.86 7.09
C THR A 278 -16.11 3.23 6.54
N GLU A 279 -16.04 4.27 7.37
CA GLU A 279 -15.67 5.61 6.90
C GLU A 279 -14.22 5.68 6.41
N GLU A 280 -13.30 4.93 7.03
CA GLU A 280 -11.91 4.84 6.57
C GLU A 280 -11.80 4.05 5.26
N LEU A 281 -12.50 2.91 5.16
CA LEU A 281 -12.55 2.13 3.92
C LEU A 281 -13.19 2.91 2.76
N ARG A 282 -14.22 3.71 3.05
CA ARG A 282 -14.84 4.61 2.06
C ARG A 282 -13.87 5.67 1.55
N LYS A 283 -12.89 6.14 2.36
CA LYS A 283 -11.86 7.06 1.85
C LYS A 283 -11.03 6.44 0.72
N ALA A 284 -10.81 5.13 0.75
CA ALA A 284 -10.10 4.44 -0.33
C ALA A 284 -10.94 4.26 -1.60
N LEU A 285 -12.27 4.05 -1.46
CA LEU A 285 -13.20 3.89 -2.59
C LEU A 285 -13.44 5.16 -3.40
N ARG A 286 -13.32 6.32 -2.76
CA ARG A 286 -13.62 7.62 -3.36
C ARG A 286 -12.57 8.05 -4.41
N ALA A 287 -11.94 7.11 -5.10
CA ALA A 287 -11.00 7.37 -6.17
C ALA A 287 -11.69 7.17 -7.52
N ASP A 288 -12.21 8.24 -8.13
CA ASP A 288 -12.73 8.26 -9.51
C ASP A 288 -11.61 8.44 -10.57
#